data_AF-A0A1G3QZ40-F1
#
_entry.id   AF-A0A1G3QZ40-F1
#
_cell.length_a   1.000
_cell.length_b   1.000
_cell.length_c   1.000
_cell.angle_alpha   90.00
_cell.angle_beta   90.00
_cell.angle_gamma   90.00
#
_symmetry.space_group_name_H-M   'P 1'
#
loop_
_entity.id
_entity.type
_entity.pdbx_description
1 polymer ?
#
loop_
_entity_poly.entity_id
_entity_poly.type
_entity_poly.pdbx_seq_one_letter_code
_entity_poly.pdbx_strand_id
1 'polypeptide(L)'
;MNNVEGIVADDLLIPLNKKKLLEPGIIIRRIGKDKDQQGCFLQYGDDNGLILINIIDMKTNTLVVSKGLMKPKRGEKLYYYKTTFRNSPAAEEAIAIVKNWDLYKKHRDIQTSIIRFVSATYVPEQILDLKKKDSLSLIFIPIQQKFRIGRFKDRRNPERICHDRFRFWLESLNEGEHITYVAQVLQQKDYTPRFYSSGTKPHVVTIELLRNEIFNFQPTHGGHIKTAGVKEGKKHFIVDAGSHALGSGANTPLNTSEKITEALIKLYPEFQFTPKQGRGAFGKEQSY
;
A
#
# COMPACT_ATOMS: atom_id res chain seq x y z
N MET A 1 32.45 -32.70 -24.71
CA MET A 1 32.65 -31.23 -24.71
C MET A 1 31.42 -30.62 -25.36
N ASN A 2 30.57 -29.94 -24.60
CA ASN A 2 29.46 -29.14 -25.14
C ASN A 2 29.45 -27.83 -24.34
N ASN A 3 29.80 -26.75 -25.02
CA ASN A 3 29.86 -25.39 -24.52
C ASN A 3 28.50 -24.96 -23.98
N VAL A 4 28.44 -24.64 -22.68
CA VAL A 4 27.38 -23.81 -22.11
C VAL A 4 27.89 -22.37 -22.19
N GLU A 5 27.82 -21.81 -23.39
CA GLU A 5 28.03 -20.38 -23.62
C GLU A 5 26.75 -19.61 -23.23
N GLY A 6 26.92 -18.49 -22.51
CA GLY A 6 25.92 -17.42 -22.53
C GLY A 6 25.18 -17.07 -21.23
N ILE A 7 25.78 -17.25 -20.05
CA ILE A 7 25.49 -16.34 -18.92
C ILE A 7 26.85 -15.92 -18.39
N VAL A 8 27.36 -14.78 -18.87
CA VAL A 8 28.53 -14.13 -18.29
C VAL A 8 28.16 -13.84 -16.84
N ALA A 9 28.63 -14.70 -15.93
CA ALA A 9 28.53 -14.45 -14.51
C ALA A 9 29.30 -13.15 -14.30
N ASP A 10 28.57 -12.09 -13.97
CA ASP A 10 29.08 -10.83 -13.44
C ASP A 10 30.37 -11.09 -12.65
N ASP A 11 31.51 -10.53 -13.09
CA ASP A 11 32.86 -10.81 -12.56
C ASP A 11 32.95 -10.52 -11.04
N LEU A 12 31.95 -9.85 -10.48
CA LEU A 12 31.77 -9.55 -9.06
C LEU A 12 31.24 -10.74 -8.23
N LEU A 13 30.69 -11.78 -8.87
CA LEU A 13 30.03 -12.90 -8.20
C LEU A 13 31.04 -13.96 -7.74
N ILE A 14 31.01 -14.27 -6.43
CA ILE A 14 31.83 -15.33 -5.85
C ILE A 14 30.96 -16.57 -5.60
N PRO A 15 31.37 -17.76 -6.05
CA PRO A 15 30.65 -19.01 -5.76
C PRO A 15 30.47 -19.22 -4.25
N LEU A 16 29.24 -19.53 -3.83
CA LEU A 16 28.93 -19.85 -2.45
C LEU A 16 29.14 -21.34 -2.18
N ASN A 17 30.20 -21.67 -1.45
CA ASN A 17 30.47 -23.04 -1.01
C ASN A 17 29.63 -23.39 0.23
N LYS A 18 29.08 -24.62 0.27
CA LYS A 18 28.19 -25.11 1.35
C LYS A 18 28.79 -25.04 2.78
N LYS A 19 30.10 -24.90 2.91
CA LYS A 19 30.80 -24.85 4.21
C LYS A 19 30.90 -23.43 4.80
N LYS A 20 30.53 -22.39 4.04
CA LYS A 20 30.69 -21.00 4.48
C LYS A 20 29.47 -20.56 5.27
N LEU A 21 29.68 -20.14 6.52
CA LEU A 21 28.67 -19.40 7.28
C LEU A 21 28.48 -18.02 6.63
N LEU A 22 27.22 -17.69 6.33
CA LEU A 22 26.84 -16.42 5.75
C LEU A 22 26.48 -15.45 6.87
N GLU A 23 26.97 -14.22 6.78
CA GLU A 23 26.54 -13.13 7.64
C GLU A 23 25.28 -12.46 7.08
N PRO A 24 24.33 -12.06 7.94
CA PRO A 24 23.19 -11.25 7.53
C PRO A 24 23.64 -9.97 6.81
N GLY A 25 22.91 -9.59 5.75
CA GLY A 25 23.23 -8.43 4.92
C GLY A 25 24.00 -8.77 3.65
N ILE A 26 24.55 -9.99 3.51
CA ILE A 26 25.22 -10.43 2.29
C ILE A 26 24.20 -10.62 1.17
N ILE A 27 24.48 -10.04 -0.01
CA ILE A 27 23.65 -10.24 -1.19
C ILE A 27 24.01 -11.57 -1.85
N ILE A 28 23.01 -12.43 -1.98
CA ILE A 28 23.08 -13.77 -2.58
C ILE A 28 22.39 -13.74 -3.93
N ARG A 29 22.98 -14.40 -4.92
CA ARG A 29 22.41 -14.60 -6.25
C ARG A 29 22.35 -16.09 -6.60
N ARG A 30 21.20 -16.53 -7.07
CA ARG A 30 20.94 -17.90 -7.54
C ARG A 30 20.83 -17.88 -9.04
N ILE A 31 21.66 -18.67 -9.71
CA ILE A 31 21.68 -18.79 -11.17
C ILE A 31 21.45 -20.25 -11.55
N GLY A 32 20.49 -20.48 -12.43
CA GLY A 32 20.16 -21.77 -13.04
C GLY A 32 19.49 -21.56 -14.40
N LYS A 33 19.08 -22.66 -15.05
CA LYS A 33 18.49 -22.63 -16.39
C LYS A 33 17.34 -21.62 -16.51
N ASP A 34 16.38 -21.67 -15.58
CA ASP A 34 15.16 -20.85 -15.62
C ASP A 34 15.08 -19.81 -14.49
N LYS A 35 16.13 -19.72 -13.65
CA LYS A 35 16.15 -18.84 -12.49
C LYS A 35 17.41 -17.99 -12.48
N ASP A 36 17.23 -16.69 -12.39
CA ASP A 36 18.28 -15.76 -12.02
C ASP A 36 17.69 -14.82 -10.96
N GLN A 37 18.01 -15.05 -9.70
CA GLN A 37 17.37 -14.35 -8.60
C GLN A 37 18.39 -13.85 -7.59
N GLN A 38 18.23 -12.61 -7.14
CA GLN A 38 19.11 -11.97 -6.17
C GLN A 38 18.32 -11.53 -4.94
N GLY A 39 18.90 -11.63 -3.75
CA GLY A 39 18.29 -11.14 -2.51
C GLY A 39 19.30 -11.01 -1.39
N CYS A 40 18.92 -10.26 -0.35
CA CYS A 40 19.78 -10.01 0.81
C CYS A 40 19.55 -11.08 1.87
N PHE A 41 20.61 -11.76 2.30
CA PHE A 41 20.54 -12.81 3.30
C PHE A 41 20.18 -12.26 4.68
N LEU A 42 19.20 -12.89 5.33
CA LEU A 42 18.88 -12.63 6.73
C LEU A 42 19.40 -13.74 7.63
N GLN A 43 19.00 -14.98 7.33
CA GLN A 43 19.32 -16.14 8.16
C GLN A 43 19.05 -17.43 7.39
N TYR A 44 19.55 -18.54 7.93
CA TYR A 44 19.16 -19.87 7.49
C TYR A 44 17.74 -20.18 7.97
N GLY A 45 16.95 -20.81 7.11
CA GLY A 45 15.69 -21.45 7.44
C GLY A 45 15.82 -22.97 7.44
N ASP A 46 14.69 -23.66 7.44
CA ASP A 46 14.64 -25.13 7.47
C ASP A 46 15.30 -25.77 6.23
N ASP A 47 15.90 -26.94 6.42
CA ASP A 47 16.62 -27.72 5.40
C ASP A 47 17.71 -26.96 4.64
N ASN A 48 18.50 -26.11 5.33
CA ASN A 48 19.51 -25.24 4.71
C ASN A 48 18.95 -24.27 3.66
N GLY A 49 17.66 -23.94 3.73
CA GLY A 49 17.10 -22.87 2.92
C GLY A 49 17.63 -21.50 3.37
N LEU A 50 17.69 -20.54 2.45
CA LEU A 50 18.14 -19.18 2.75
C LEU A 50 16.92 -18.26 2.87
N ILE A 51 16.72 -17.62 4.02
CA ILE A 51 15.70 -16.58 4.15
C ILE A 51 16.32 -15.28 3.67
N LEU A 52 15.78 -14.75 2.58
CA LEU A 52 16.25 -13.52 1.95
C LEU A 52 15.18 -12.42 2.00
N ILE A 53 15.60 -11.17 2.00
CA ILE A 53 14.74 -10.01 1.71
C ILE A 53 15.01 -9.45 0.32
N ASN A 54 13.99 -8.77 -0.21
CA ASN A 54 14.01 -8.13 -1.53
C ASN A 54 14.50 -9.08 -2.63
N ILE A 55 13.80 -10.20 -2.80
CA ILE A 55 14.14 -11.17 -3.84
C ILE A 55 13.72 -10.60 -5.20
N ILE A 56 14.69 -10.39 -6.07
CA ILE A 56 14.53 -9.82 -7.42
C ILE A 56 14.84 -10.90 -8.45
N ASP A 57 13.99 -11.02 -9.46
CA ASP A 57 14.30 -11.79 -10.67
C ASP A 57 15.09 -10.91 -11.63
N MET A 58 16.35 -11.29 -11.84
CA MET A 58 17.33 -10.55 -12.64
C MET A 58 17.13 -10.76 -14.15
N LYS A 59 16.30 -11.72 -14.58
CA LYS A 59 15.92 -11.87 -16.00
C LYS A 59 14.75 -10.94 -16.36
N THR A 60 13.80 -10.78 -15.45
CA THR A 60 12.57 -10.01 -15.71
C THR A 60 12.54 -8.63 -15.04
N ASN A 61 13.58 -8.27 -14.29
CA ASN A 61 13.74 -7.01 -13.57
C ASN A 61 12.64 -6.78 -12.55
N THR A 62 12.14 -7.84 -11.92
CA THR A 62 10.95 -7.77 -11.05
C THR A 62 11.27 -8.14 -9.62
N LEU A 63 10.71 -7.38 -8.68
CA LEU A 63 10.65 -7.77 -7.28
C LEU A 63 9.66 -8.93 -7.13
N VAL A 64 10.19 -10.12 -6.89
CA VAL A 64 9.40 -11.36 -6.68
C VAL A 64 8.69 -11.30 -5.35
N VAL A 65 9.43 -10.99 -4.27
CA VAL A 65 8.88 -10.93 -2.92
C VAL A 65 9.77 -10.08 -2.00
N SER A 66 9.16 -9.43 -1.00
CA SER A 66 9.90 -8.63 -0.01
C SER A 66 10.68 -9.46 1.02
N LYS A 67 10.21 -10.66 1.35
CA LYS A 67 10.87 -11.64 2.21
C LYS A 67 10.44 -13.03 1.79
N GLY A 68 11.38 -13.95 1.61
CA GLY A 68 11.05 -15.30 1.14
C GLY A 68 12.16 -16.31 1.38
N LEU A 69 11.80 -17.58 1.27
CA LEU A 69 12.71 -18.71 1.37
C LEU A 69 13.27 -19.07 -0.01
N MET A 70 14.59 -19.05 -0.16
CA MET A 70 15.29 -19.51 -1.35
C MET A 70 15.94 -20.87 -1.05
N LYS A 71 15.39 -21.94 -1.65
CA LYS A 71 15.99 -23.28 -1.67
C LYS A 71 16.53 -23.56 -3.08
N PRO A 72 17.85 -23.67 -3.29
CA PRO A 72 18.41 -24.02 -4.59
C PRO A 72 18.06 -25.46 -4.97
N LYS A 73 17.62 -25.66 -6.22
CA LYS A 73 17.35 -26.98 -6.81
C LYS A 73 18.59 -27.57 -7.46
N ARG A 74 18.53 -28.85 -7.81
CA ARG A 74 19.60 -29.54 -8.56
C ARG A 74 19.88 -28.77 -9.86
N GLY A 75 21.14 -28.40 -10.07
CA GLY A 75 21.59 -27.63 -11.24
C GLY A 75 21.60 -26.11 -11.04
N GLU A 76 21.03 -25.59 -9.95
CA GLU A 76 21.14 -24.18 -9.58
C GLU A 76 22.42 -23.95 -8.75
N LYS A 77 23.12 -22.85 -9.02
CA LYS A 77 24.32 -22.43 -8.30
C LYS A 77 24.02 -21.16 -7.50
N LEU A 78 24.58 -21.09 -6.30
CA LEU A 78 24.53 -19.92 -5.45
C LEU A 78 25.85 -19.16 -5.52
N TYR A 79 25.73 -17.85 -5.55
CA TYR A 79 26.81 -16.88 -5.56
C TYR A 79 26.53 -15.82 -4.52
N TYR A 80 27.54 -15.06 -4.14
CA TYR A 80 27.40 -13.91 -3.26
C TYR A 80 28.31 -12.77 -3.72
N TYR A 81 27.94 -11.55 -3.33
CA TYR A 81 28.79 -10.38 -3.51
C TYR A 81 29.62 -10.14 -2.25
N LYS A 82 30.92 -9.84 -2.42
CA LYS A 82 31.85 -9.59 -1.30
C LYS A 82 31.73 -8.18 -0.73
N THR A 83 31.40 -7.21 -1.58
CA THR A 83 31.31 -5.80 -1.23
C THR A 83 29.92 -5.45 -0.72
N THR A 84 29.83 -4.31 -0.05
CA THR A 84 28.61 -3.69 0.45
C THR A 84 28.75 -2.18 0.27
N PHE A 85 27.66 -1.44 0.46
CA PHE A 85 27.73 0.02 0.52
C PHE A 85 28.59 0.58 1.67
N ARG A 86 28.90 -0.23 2.69
CA ARG A 86 29.71 0.22 3.84
C ARG A 86 31.20 0.22 3.55
N ASN A 87 31.67 -0.69 2.69
CA ASN A 87 33.09 -0.96 2.50
C ASN A 87 33.57 -0.79 1.05
N SER A 88 32.71 -0.34 0.15
CA SER A 88 33.06 -0.09 -1.25
C SER A 88 33.41 1.39 -1.48
N PRO A 89 34.54 1.69 -2.14
CA PRO A 89 34.87 3.06 -2.55
C PRO A 89 33.90 3.60 -3.62
N ALA A 90 33.16 2.72 -4.32
CA ALA A 90 32.18 3.09 -5.35
C ALA A 90 30.81 3.49 -4.77
N ALA A 91 30.64 3.44 -3.44
CA ALA A 91 29.35 3.65 -2.79
C ALA A 91 28.72 5.02 -3.10
N GLU A 92 29.50 6.10 -3.04
CA GLU A 92 29.00 7.45 -3.29
C GLU A 92 28.53 7.64 -4.73
N GLU A 93 29.34 7.18 -5.69
CA GLU A 93 29.00 7.25 -7.11
C GLU A 93 27.74 6.43 -7.43
N ALA A 94 27.62 5.22 -6.88
CA ALA A 94 26.44 4.38 -7.06
C ALA A 94 25.17 5.02 -6.48
N ILE A 95 25.25 5.65 -5.30
CA ILE A 95 24.13 6.39 -4.72
C ILE A 95 23.74 7.60 -5.57
N ALA A 96 24.70 8.31 -6.15
CA ALA A 96 24.43 9.46 -7.00
C ALA A 96 23.53 9.09 -8.21
N ILE A 97 23.70 7.89 -8.77
CA ILE A 97 22.86 7.37 -9.86
C ILE A 97 21.40 7.27 -9.41
N VAL A 98 21.15 6.70 -8.23
CA VAL A 98 19.81 6.55 -7.67
C VAL A 98 19.20 7.92 -7.35
N LYS A 99 19.99 8.83 -6.76
CA LYS A 99 19.55 10.19 -6.41
C LYS A 99 19.20 11.03 -7.63
N ASN A 100 19.85 10.78 -8.76
CA ASN A 100 19.61 11.50 -10.00
C ASN A 100 18.36 11.06 -10.76
N TRP A 101 17.76 9.93 -10.38
CA TRP A 101 16.53 9.42 -11.00
C TRP A 101 15.30 10.28 -10.66
N ASP A 102 14.47 10.57 -11.65
CA ASP A 102 13.35 11.52 -11.51
C ASP A 102 12.32 11.11 -10.46
N LEU A 103 11.97 9.83 -10.36
CA LEU A 103 11.01 9.39 -9.34
C LEU A 103 11.58 9.51 -7.93
N TYR A 104 12.90 9.33 -7.74
CA TYR A 104 13.53 9.61 -6.45
C TYR A 104 13.38 11.08 -6.06
N LYS A 105 13.62 11.99 -7.01
CA LYS A 105 13.50 13.45 -6.79
C LYS A 105 12.05 13.86 -6.47
N LYS A 106 11.07 13.23 -7.13
CA LYS A 106 9.62 13.52 -6.96
C LYS A 106 9.05 13.01 -5.63
N HIS A 107 9.60 11.95 -5.05
CA HIS A 107 9.04 11.29 -3.87
C HIS A 107 9.92 11.48 -2.63
N ARG A 108 9.97 12.73 -2.12
CA ARG A 108 10.83 13.14 -0.99
C ARG A 108 10.57 12.35 0.30
N ASP A 109 9.32 11.98 0.54
CA ASP A 109 8.82 11.25 1.71
C ASP A 109 9.41 9.83 1.85
N ILE A 110 9.81 9.20 0.75
CA ILE A 110 10.33 7.82 0.74
C ILE A 110 11.81 7.71 0.33
N GLN A 111 12.52 8.83 0.14
CA GLN A 111 13.92 8.84 -0.32
C GLN A 111 14.85 7.97 0.56
N THR A 112 14.80 8.13 1.89
CA THR A 112 15.60 7.31 2.82
C THR A 112 15.28 5.83 2.69
N SER A 113 14.00 5.48 2.50
CA SER A 113 13.57 4.10 2.32
C SER A 113 14.06 3.52 0.99
N ILE A 114 14.06 4.31 -0.09
CA ILE A 114 14.62 3.91 -1.39
C ILE A 114 16.11 3.61 -1.25
N ILE A 115 16.90 4.50 -0.62
CA ILE A 115 18.33 4.28 -0.43
C ILE A 115 18.59 3.01 0.38
N ARG A 116 17.86 2.81 1.49
CA ARG A 116 17.98 1.57 2.29
C ARG A 116 17.64 0.31 1.48
N PHE A 117 16.59 0.36 0.65
CA PHE A 117 16.24 -0.75 -0.23
C PHE A 117 17.37 -1.05 -1.22
N VAL A 118 17.91 -0.03 -1.89
CA VAL A 118 19.02 -0.22 -2.84
C VAL A 118 20.24 -0.79 -2.13
N SER A 119 20.65 -0.21 -1.01
CA SER A 119 21.86 -0.64 -0.29
C SER A 119 21.73 -2.03 0.34
N ALA A 120 20.52 -2.49 0.60
CA ALA A 120 20.28 -3.86 1.03
C ALA A 120 20.28 -4.85 -0.14
N THR A 121 19.96 -4.41 -1.37
CA THR A 121 19.63 -5.33 -2.46
C THR A 121 20.70 -5.42 -3.54
N TYR A 122 21.52 -4.38 -3.70
CA TYR A 122 22.59 -4.29 -4.70
C TYR A 122 23.92 -3.92 -4.05
N VAL A 123 25.01 -4.24 -4.73
CA VAL A 123 26.33 -3.69 -4.40
C VAL A 123 26.66 -2.49 -5.28
N PRO A 124 27.50 -1.55 -4.84
CA PRO A 124 27.84 -0.36 -5.62
C PRO A 124 28.39 -0.67 -7.01
N GLU A 125 29.31 -1.63 -7.10
CA GLU A 125 29.96 -2.01 -8.36
C GLU A 125 28.94 -2.55 -9.38
N GLN A 126 27.94 -3.29 -8.90
CA GLN A 126 26.84 -3.81 -9.72
C GLN A 126 26.01 -2.66 -10.29
N ILE A 127 25.73 -1.61 -9.52
CA ILE A 127 24.97 -0.46 -10.01
C ILE A 127 25.75 0.30 -11.09
N LEU A 128 27.06 0.46 -10.89
CA LEU A 128 27.93 1.09 -11.89
C LEU A 128 27.99 0.26 -13.18
N ASP A 129 28.10 -1.06 -13.08
CA ASP A 129 28.05 -1.97 -14.22
C ASP A 129 26.71 -1.88 -14.97
N LEU A 130 25.60 -1.89 -14.24
CA LEU A 130 24.25 -1.74 -14.81
C LEU A 130 24.07 -0.38 -15.51
N LYS A 131 24.67 0.70 -14.99
CA LYS A 131 24.70 1.99 -15.69
C LYS A 131 25.49 1.91 -16.99
N LYS A 132 26.68 1.32 -16.98
CA LYS A 132 27.53 1.17 -18.17
C LYS A 132 26.83 0.35 -19.26
N LYS A 133 26.03 -0.63 -18.88
CA LYS A 133 25.26 -1.52 -19.78
C LYS A 133 23.86 -1.01 -20.12
N ASP A 134 23.54 0.25 -19.82
CA ASP A 134 22.20 0.86 -20.02
C ASP A 134 21.05 0.00 -19.47
N SER A 135 21.30 -0.68 -18.36
CA SER A 135 20.42 -1.70 -17.77
C SER A 135 19.89 -1.28 -16.39
N LEU A 136 19.83 0.03 -16.10
CA LEU A 136 19.34 0.57 -14.83
C LEU A 136 17.87 0.23 -14.53
N SER A 137 17.12 -0.25 -15.52
CA SER A 137 15.77 -0.80 -15.32
C SER A 137 15.76 -1.96 -14.32
N LEU A 138 16.86 -2.73 -14.22
CA LEU A 138 17.07 -3.76 -13.20
C LEU A 138 17.01 -3.21 -11.77
N ILE A 139 17.32 -1.93 -11.56
CA ILE A 139 17.27 -1.26 -10.26
C ILE A 139 15.94 -0.52 -10.11
N PHE A 140 15.55 0.27 -11.11
CA PHE A 140 14.43 1.19 -10.99
C PHE A 140 13.06 0.50 -11.03
N ILE A 141 12.89 -0.62 -11.75
CA ILE A 141 11.62 -1.34 -11.75
C ILE A 141 11.33 -1.95 -10.37
N PRO A 142 12.27 -2.67 -9.71
CA PRO A 142 12.06 -3.17 -8.35
C PRO A 142 11.79 -2.07 -7.33
N ILE A 143 12.45 -0.91 -7.42
CA ILE A 143 12.15 0.25 -6.55
C ILE A 143 10.70 0.69 -6.75
N GLN A 144 10.25 0.86 -7.99
CA GLN A 144 8.88 1.27 -8.26
C GLN A 144 7.86 0.25 -7.74
N GLN A 145 8.13 -1.05 -7.89
CA GLN A 145 7.27 -2.12 -7.39
C GLN A 145 7.22 -2.16 -5.86
N LYS A 146 8.37 -2.00 -5.19
CA LYS A 146 8.48 -1.99 -3.72
C LYS A 146 7.66 -0.86 -3.10
N PHE A 147 7.81 0.34 -3.66
CA PHE A 147 7.24 1.57 -3.09
C PHE A 147 5.94 2.02 -3.76
N ARG A 148 5.43 1.27 -4.73
CA ARG A 148 4.20 1.60 -5.47
C ARG A 148 4.25 3.03 -6.03
N ILE A 149 5.31 3.34 -6.77
CA ILE A 149 5.49 4.62 -7.46
C ILE A 149 5.64 4.42 -8.98
N GLY A 150 5.59 5.51 -9.75
CA GLY A 150 5.68 5.45 -11.20
C GLY A 150 4.56 4.62 -11.82
N ARG A 151 4.90 3.67 -12.70
CA ARG A 151 3.92 2.81 -13.37
C ARG A 151 3.26 1.76 -12.45
N PHE A 152 3.84 1.54 -11.27
CA PHE A 152 3.35 0.60 -10.26
C PHE A 152 2.63 1.29 -9.10
N LYS A 153 2.36 2.60 -9.23
CA LYS A 153 1.44 3.29 -8.35
C LYS A 153 0.13 2.50 -8.34
N ASP A 154 -0.28 2.07 -7.15
CA ASP A 154 -1.53 1.33 -6.98
C ASP A 154 -2.64 2.17 -7.62
N ARG A 155 -3.10 1.77 -8.82
CA ARG A 155 -4.30 2.29 -9.46
C ARG A 155 -5.51 1.67 -8.78
N ARG A 156 -5.54 1.67 -7.44
CA ARG A 156 -6.80 1.41 -6.75
C ARG A 156 -7.67 2.62 -7.04
N ASN A 157 -8.82 2.40 -7.67
CA ASN A 157 -9.80 3.45 -7.94
C ASN A 157 -10.05 4.18 -6.60
N PRO A 158 -9.73 5.49 -6.48
CA PRO A 158 -9.95 6.23 -5.24
C PRO A 158 -11.36 6.09 -4.70
N GLU A 159 -12.36 5.94 -5.57
CA GLU A 159 -13.76 5.69 -5.20
C GLU A 159 -13.93 4.35 -4.50
N ARG A 160 -13.28 3.29 -5.00
CA ARG A 160 -13.29 1.97 -4.36
C ARG A 160 -12.63 2.02 -2.98
N ILE A 161 -11.53 2.76 -2.83
CA ILE A 161 -10.88 2.94 -1.53
C ILE A 161 -11.81 3.67 -0.55
N CYS A 162 -12.48 4.74 -1.02
CA CYS A 162 -13.45 5.48 -0.23
C CYS A 162 -14.58 4.56 0.25
N HIS A 163 -15.13 3.74 -0.66
CA HIS A 163 -16.21 2.79 -0.34
C HIS A 163 -15.76 1.70 0.63
N ASP A 164 -14.64 1.03 0.35
CA ASP A 164 -14.14 -0.05 1.21
C ASP A 164 -13.83 0.46 2.63
N ARG A 165 -13.29 1.68 2.76
CA ARG A 165 -12.98 2.27 4.07
C ARG A 165 -14.23 2.70 4.83
N PHE A 166 -15.25 3.20 4.16
CA PHE A 166 -16.50 3.54 4.82
C PHE A 166 -17.31 2.29 5.20
N ARG A 167 -17.32 1.26 4.35
CA ARG A 167 -17.86 -0.07 4.70
C ARG A 167 -17.22 -0.61 5.97
N PHE A 168 -15.90 -0.55 6.08
CA PHE A 168 -15.19 -0.99 7.28
C PHE A 168 -15.72 -0.32 8.56
N TRP A 169 -16.02 0.98 8.53
CA TRP A 169 -16.63 1.67 9.67
C TRP A 169 -18.02 1.13 10.01
N LEU A 170 -18.87 0.88 9.00
CA LEU A 170 -20.18 0.29 9.22
C LEU A 170 -20.06 -1.11 9.82
N GLU A 171 -19.16 -1.93 9.31
CA GLU A 171 -18.91 -3.29 9.80
C GLU A 171 -18.38 -3.29 11.23
N SER A 172 -17.53 -2.33 11.60
CA SER A 172 -16.87 -2.29 12.92
C SER A 172 -17.78 -1.88 14.07
N LEU A 173 -18.91 -1.21 13.81
CA LEU A 173 -19.77 -0.67 14.88
C LEU A 173 -20.54 -1.76 15.64
N ASN A 174 -20.40 -1.85 16.95
CA ASN A 174 -21.28 -2.69 17.78
C ASN A 174 -22.66 -2.05 17.96
N GLU A 175 -23.61 -2.80 18.50
CA GLU A 175 -24.95 -2.29 18.84
C GLU A 175 -24.84 -1.11 19.81
N GLY A 176 -25.58 -0.03 19.51
CA GLY A 176 -25.55 1.21 20.29
C GLY A 176 -24.41 2.16 19.94
N GLU A 177 -23.36 1.70 19.25
CA GLU A 177 -22.27 2.56 18.79
C GLU A 177 -22.70 3.43 17.60
N HIS A 178 -21.99 4.55 17.41
CA HIS A 178 -22.24 5.46 16.30
C HIS A 178 -20.95 5.97 15.66
N ILE A 179 -21.07 6.49 14.44
CA ILE A 179 -20.05 7.28 13.77
C ILE A 179 -20.62 8.61 13.29
N THR A 180 -19.75 9.61 13.19
CA THR A 180 -19.98 10.85 12.47
C THR A 180 -19.55 10.65 11.02
N TYR A 181 -20.38 11.06 10.07
CA TYR A 181 -20.04 10.99 8.65
C TYR A 181 -20.17 12.34 7.94
N VAL A 182 -19.44 12.46 6.84
CA VAL A 182 -19.66 13.48 5.81
C VAL A 182 -19.85 12.80 4.46
N ALA A 183 -20.70 13.37 3.61
CA ALA A 183 -21.09 12.77 2.35
C ALA A 183 -21.18 13.78 1.21
N GLN A 184 -20.83 13.32 0.01
CA GLN A 184 -21.18 13.99 -1.24
C GLN A 184 -22.28 13.18 -1.91
N VAL A 185 -23.47 13.79 -1.99
CA VAL A 185 -24.67 13.19 -2.60
C VAL A 185 -25.23 14.23 -3.57
N LEU A 186 -25.09 13.96 -4.86
CA LEU A 186 -25.55 14.85 -5.95
C LEU A 186 -26.79 14.25 -6.63
N GLN A 187 -27.67 15.10 -7.15
CA GLN A 187 -28.91 14.69 -7.85
C GLN A 187 -28.67 14.22 -9.30
N GLN A 188 -27.42 13.96 -9.69
CA GLN A 188 -27.07 13.52 -11.05
C GLN A 188 -27.23 12.01 -11.20
N LYS A 189 -27.86 11.56 -12.29
CA LYS A 189 -28.23 10.15 -12.53
C LYS A 189 -27.06 9.16 -12.47
N ASP A 190 -25.90 9.58 -12.99
CA ASP A 190 -24.70 8.72 -13.08
C ASP A 190 -23.69 8.99 -11.96
N TYR A 191 -24.06 9.81 -10.97
CA TYR A 191 -23.18 10.11 -9.85
C TYR A 191 -23.21 8.98 -8.81
N THR A 192 -22.02 8.57 -8.36
CA THR A 192 -21.85 7.60 -7.29
C THR A 192 -21.61 8.33 -5.98
N PRO A 193 -22.51 8.20 -4.98
CA PRO A 193 -22.34 8.85 -3.69
C PRO A 193 -21.02 8.48 -3.02
N ARG A 194 -20.46 9.43 -2.26
CA ARG A 194 -19.22 9.23 -1.49
C ARG A 194 -19.47 9.55 -0.04
N PHE A 195 -18.96 8.68 0.84
CA PHE A 195 -19.10 8.80 2.29
C PHE A 195 -17.73 8.67 2.95
N TYR A 196 -17.49 9.47 3.98
CA TYR A 196 -16.28 9.43 4.77
C TYR A 196 -16.61 9.55 6.25
N SER A 197 -15.86 8.83 7.07
CA SER A 197 -15.89 8.93 8.52
C SER A 197 -14.47 8.79 9.07
N SER A 198 -14.24 9.48 10.18
CA SER A 198 -13.07 9.30 11.04
C SER A 198 -13.47 8.82 12.43
N GLY A 199 -14.55 8.02 12.53
CA GLY A 199 -15.16 7.57 13.77
C GLY A 199 -16.14 8.60 14.34
N THR A 200 -16.02 8.91 15.63
CA THR A 200 -16.93 9.82 16.37
C THR A 200 -16.47 11.28 16.39
N LYS A 201 -15.42 11.63 15.63
CA LYS A 201 -14.92 13.02 15.58
C LYS A 201 -15.99 13.99 15.06
N PRO A 202 -15.99 15.26 15.50
CA PRO A 202 -16.93 16.27 15.00
C PRO A 202 -16.86 16.45 13.47
N HIS A 203 -17.94 16.95 12.85
CA HIS A 203 -18.00 17.15 11.38
C HIS A 203 -16.86 18.02 10.87
N VAL A 204 -16.53 19.13 11.55
CA VAL A 204 -15.46 20.05 11.13
C VAL A 204 -14.10 19.34 11.04
N VAL A 205 -13.77 18.55 12.07
CA VAL A 205 -12.53 17.75 12.11
C VAL A 205 -12.55 16.66 11.04
N THR A 206 -13.70 16.02 10.83
CA THR A 206 -13.87 14.99 9.80
C THR A 206 -13.66 15.57 8.38
N ILE A 207 -14.14 16.79 8.11
CA ILE A 207 -13.91 17.52 6.84
C ILE A 207 -12.43 17.84 6.65
N GLU A 208 -11.74 18.28 7.71
CA GLU A 208 -10.30 18.57 7.65
C GLU A 208 -9.49 17.32 7.33
N LEU A 209 -9.80 16.19 7.99
CA LEU A 209 -9.14 14.91 7.73
C LEU A 209 -9.41 14.40 6.31
N LEU A 210 -10.64 14.58 5.79
CA LEU A 210 -10.99 14.22 4.41
C LEU A 210 -10.10 14.92 3.38
N ARG A 211 -9.67 16.18 3.61
CA ARG A 211 -8.80 16.92 2.68
C ARG A 211 -7.44 16.26 2.45
N ASN A 212 -6.98 15.48 3.43
CA ASN A 212 -5.71 14.76 3.36
C ASN A 212 -5.84 13.35 2.75
N GLU A 213 -7.06 12.92 2.42
CA GLU A 213 -7.30 11.61 1.81
C GLU A 213 -7.08 11.65 0.29
N ILE A 214 -6.58 10.54 -0.25
CA ILE A 214 -6.32 10.37 -1.69
C ILE A 214 -7.60 10.39 -2.56
N PHE A 215 -8.76 10.19 -1.94
CA PHE A 215 -10.09 10.15 -2.57
C PHE A 215 -10.94 11.37 -2.21
N ASN A 216 -10.34 12.40 -1.63
CA ASN A 216 -11.04 13.57 -1.10
C ASN A 216 -12.12 14.11 -2.06
N PHE A 217 -13.18 14.66 -1.46
CA PHE A 217 -14.31 15.22 -2.16
C PHE A 217 -14.88 16.40 -1.38
N GLN A 218 -15.66 17.25 -2.05
CA GLN A 218 -16.36 18.34 -1.39
C GLN A 218 -17.66 17.81 -0.78
N PRO A 219 -17.77 17.69 0.56
CA PRO A 219 -18.97 17.18 1.18
C PRO A 219 -20.12 18.19 1.03
N THR A 220 -21.31 17.64 0.84
CA THR A 220 -22.59 18.36 0.67
C THR A 220 -23.53 18.14 1.85
N HIS A 221 -23.29 17.07 2.62
CA HIS A 221 -24.10 16.65 3.75
C HIS A 221 -23.20 16.09 4.84
N GLY A 222 -23.69 16.05 6.06
CA GLY A 222 -23.07 15.33 7.17
C GLY A 222 -24.11 14.94 8.20
N GLY A 223 -23.80 13.98 9.05
CA GLY A 223 -24.72 13.51 10.07
C GLY A 223 -24.13 12.37 10.88
N HIS A 224 -25.00 11.52 11.40
CA HIS A 224 -24.60 10.40 12.26
C HIS A 224 -25.27 9.10 11.81
N ILE A 225 -24.56 8.01 12.03
CA ILE A 225 -25.05 6.65 11.80
C ILE A 225 -24.85 5.88 13.10
N LYS A 226 -25.94 5.32 13.65
CA LYS A 226 -25.93 4.52 14.88
C LYS A 226 -26.44 3.11 14.61
N THR A 227 -25.76 2.09 15.12
CA THR A 227 -26.21 0.70 14.98
C THR A 227 -27.35 0.40 15.96
N ALA A 228 -28.46 -0.14 15.45
CA ALA A 228 -29.65 -0.55 16.22
C ALA A 228 -29.77 -2.08 16.35
N GLY A 229 -28.68 -2.80 16.12
CA GLY A 229 -28.61 -4.26 16.18
C GLY A 229 -28.81 -4.90 14.81
N VAL A 230 -29.59 -5.98 14.77
CA VAL A 230 -29.88 -6.75 13.54
C VAL A 230 -31.38 -6.70 13.26
N LYS A 231 -31.74 -6.40 12.01
CA LYS A 231 -33.12 -6.41 11.51
C LYS A 231 -33.16 -7.22 10.22
N GLU A 232 -34.05 -8.21 10.17
CA GLU A 232 -34.21 -9.13 9.02
C GLU A 232 -32.88 -9.79 8.60
N GLY A 233 -32.06 -10.19 9.57
CA GLY A 233 -30.76 -10.84 9.34
C GLY A 233 -29.66 -9.92 8.82
N LYS A 234 -29.92 -8.62 8.69
CA LYS A 234 -28.94 -7.60 8.29
C LYS A 234 -28.65 -6.65 9.44
N LYS A 235 -27.41 -6.16 9.51
CA LYS A 235 -27.05 -5.11 10.47
C LYS A 235 -27.85 -3.85 10.16
N HIS A 236 -28.50 -3.31 11.18
CA HIS A 236 -29.45 -2.22 11.07
C HIS A 236 -28.87 -0.93 11.64
N PHE A 237 -29.00 0.14 10.87
CA PHE A 237 -28.50 1.45 11.22
C PHE A 237 -29.63 2.50 11.21
N ILE A 238 -29.59 3.36 12.22
CA ILE A 238 -30.37 4.59 12.27
C ILE A 238 -29.49 5.71 11.72
N VAL A 239 -30.00 6.47 10.77
CA VAL A 239 -29.24 7.49 10.03
C VAL A 239 -29.91 8.84 10.14
N ASP A 240 -29.15 9.87 10.48
CA ASP A 240 -29.58 11.25 10.40
C ASP A 240 -28.62 12.10 9.56
N ALA A 241 -29.11 13.20 9.01
CA ALA A 241 -28.32 14.18 8.24
C ALA A 241 -28.08 15.48 9.01
N GLY A 242 -28.06 15.42 10.35
CA GLY A 242 -27.99 16.59 11.22
C GLY A 242 -26.58 17.13 11.43
N SER A 243 -26.08 17.97 10.52
CA SER A 243 -24.79 18.67 10.67
C SER A 243 -24.93 20.18 10.73
N HIS A 244 -24.25 20.84 11.68
CA HIS A 244 -24.12 22.31 11.68
C HIS A 244 -23.07 22.79 10.66
N ALA A 245 -22.08 21.96 10.35
CA ALA A 245 -21.01 22.33 9.43
C ALA A 245 -21.46 22.30 7.96
N LEU A 246 -22.46 21.48 7.64
CA LEU A 246 -22.89 21.17 6.27
C LEU A 246 -24.41 21.28 6.07
N GLY A 247 -25.15 21.81 7.03
CA GLY A 247 -26.61 21.85 7.00
C GLY A 247 -27.23 22.62 8.17
N SER A 248 -28.48 22.28 8.50
CA SER A 248 -29.27 22.97 9.54
C SER A 248 -29.21 22.28 10.92
N GLY A 249 -28.26 21.36 11.13
CA GLY A 249 -28.11 20.64 12.39
C GLY A 249 -29.40 19.92 12.82
N ALA A 250 -29.87 20.19 14.04
CA ALA A 250 -31.09 19.59 14.59
C ALA A 250 -32.37 19.89 13.78
N ASN A 251 -32.38 20.97 12.99
CA ASN A 251 -33.53 21.36 12.17
C ASN A 251 -33.54 20.70 10.78
N THR A 252 -32.60 19.78 10.52
CA THR A 252 -32.53 19.09 9.22
C THR A 252 -33.81 18.28 8.97
N PRO A 253 -34.54 18.52 7.87
CA PRO A 253 -35.79 17.81 7.61
C PRO A 253 -35.58 16.34 7.28
N LEU A 254 -36.62 15.51 7.49
CA LEU A 254 -36.56 14.06 7.29
C LEU A 254 -36.19 13.68 5.84
N ASN A 255 -36.68 14.44 4.86
CA ASN A 255 -36.41 14.20 3.44
C ASN A 255 -34.91 14.27 3.08
N THR A 256 -34.10 15.01 3.84
CA THR A 256 -32.65 15.04 3.67
C THR A 256 -32.06 13.71 4.14
N SER A 257 -32.46 13.22 5.30
CA SER A 257 -32.03 11.92 5.82
C SER A 257 -32.47 10.77 4.90
N GLU A 258 -33.67 10.85 4.31
CA GLU A 258 -34.17 9.87 3.32
C GLU A 258 -33.22 9.76 2.11
N LYS A 259 -32.80 10.90 1.53
CA LYS A 259 -31.83 10.93 0.42
C LYS A 259 -30.48 10.29 0.80
N ILE A 260 -30.02 10.51 2.03
CA ILE A 260 -28.79 9.87 2.52
C ILE A 260 -28.99 8.37 2.66
N THR A 261 -30.11 7.92 3.23
CA THR A 261 -30.38 6.48 3.35
C THR A 261 -30.54 5.79 2.00
N GLU A 262 -31.16 6.42 1.00
CA GLU A 262 -31.22 5.90 -0.37
C GLU A 262 -29.82 5.74 -0.97
N ALA A 263 -28.95 6.73 -0.78
CA ALA A 263 -27.56 6.66 -1.21
C ALA A 263 -26.78 5.55 -0.50
N LEU A 264 -26.99 5.36 0.81
CA LEU A 264 -26.37 4.28 1.57
C LEU A 264 -26.88 2.90 1.14
N ILE A 265 -28.18 2.74 0.87
CA ILE A 265 -28.76 1.49 0.37
C ILE A 265 -28.18 1.15 -1.01
N LYS A 266 -28.01 2.13 -1.89
CA LYS A 266 -27.39 1.94 -3.21
C LYS A 266 -25.94 1.45 -3.10
N LEU A 267 -25.18 1.95 -2.13
CA LEU A 267 -23.77 1.60 -1.95
C LEU A 267 -23.54 0.30 -1.15
N TYR A 268 -24.38 0.05 -0.15
CA TYR A 268 -24.21 -1.03 0.83
C TYR A 268 -25.53 -1.81 1.03
N PRO A 269 -26.03 -2.51 -0.01
CA PRO A 269 -27.30 -3.25 0.05
C PRO A 269 -27.30 -4.41 1.08
N GLU A 270 -26.14 -4.80 1.60
CA GLU A 270 -25.96 -5.77 2.67
C GLU A 270 -26.45 -5.27 4.05
N PHE A 271 -26.66 -3.97 4.22
CA PHE A 271 -27.13 -3.36 5.47
C PHE A 271 -28.56 -2.83 5.36
N GLN A 272 -29.18 -2.58 6.51
CA GLN A 272 -30.46 -1.87 6.59
C GLN A 272 -30.27 -0.49 7.17
N PHE A 273 -30.96 0.50 6.61
CA PHE A 273 -30.88 1.89 7.03
C PHE A 273 -32.28 2.44 7.30
N THR A 274 -32.45 3.18 8.39
CA THR A 274 -33.70 3.87 8.72
C THR A 274 -33.43 5.35 8.96
N PRO A 275 -34.03 6.25 8.17
CA PRO A 275 -33.81 7.68 8.31
C PRO A 275 -34.49 8.22 9.57
N LYS A 276 -33.86 9.20 10.19
CA LYS A 276 -34.43 10.02 11.27
C LYS A 276 -34.19 11.50 11.00
N GLN A 277 -35.13 12.32 11.43
CA GLN A 277 -35.05 13.77 11.32
C GLN A 277 -33.98 14.35 12.26
N GLY A 278 -33.38 15.49 11.89
CA GLY A 278 -32.49 16.25 12.75
C GLY A 278 -31.24 15.46 13.15
N ARG A 279 -31.04 15.30 14.48
CA ARG A 279 -29.96 14.48 15.09
C ARG A 279 -30.49 13.19 15.70
N GLY A 280 -31.50 12.60 15.06
CA GLY A 280 -32.24 11.47 15.63
C GLY A 280 -31.46 10.16 15.76
N ALA A 281 -30.30 10.01 15.11
CA ALA A 281 -29.41 8.86 15.33
C ALA A 281 -28.48 9.08 16.54
N PHE A 282 -28.13 10.34 16.83
CA PHE A 282 -27.24 10.72 17.94
C PHE A 282 -27.96 10.84 19.30
N GLY A 283 -29.27 11.16 19.29
CA GLY A 283 -30.03 11.46 20.52
C GLY A 283 -29.88 12.92 20.94
N LYS A 284 -30.75 13.39 21.85
CA LYS A 284 -30.84 14.83 22.25
C LYS A 284 -29.71 15.30 23.18
N GLU A 285 -28.83 14.42 23.65
CA GLU A 285 -27.83 14.74 24.68
C GLU A 285 -26.41 14.64 24.13
N GLN A 286 -25.97 15.67 23.42
CA GLN A 286 -24.64 16.29 23.53
C GLN A 286 -24.54 17.42 22.50
N SER A 287 -24.56 18.64 23.01
CA SER A 287 -24.20 19.86 22.30
C SER A 287 -22.75 20.18 22.69
N TYR A 288 -21.90 20.44 21.69
CA TYR A 288 -20.76 21.37 21.60
C TYR A 288 -19.72 20.81 20.61
#